data_AF-A0A381ST01-F1
#
_entry.id   AF-A0A381ST01-F1
#
_cell.length_a   1.000
_cell.length_b   1.000
_cell.length_c   1.000
_cell.angle_alpha   90.00
_cell.angle_beta   90.00
_cell.angle_gamma   90.00
#
_symmetry.space_group_name_H-M   'P 1'
#
loop_
_entity.id
_entity.type
_entity.pdbx_description
1 polymer ?
#
loop_
_entity_poly.entity_id
_entity_poly.type
_entity_poly.pdbx_seq_one_letter_code
_entity_poly.pdbx_strand_id
1 'polypeptide(L)'
;IVLKSNKDKIKAFFNVCRHRGTRICNSNEGKFSKTIQCPYHGWTYDLNGKLVGSPHMEEANDFNKSDYPLFPIKIKQWKGFLFINLNENPSNLNETFKPINNLLHSWELKNLCVIDKKRYAVNCNWKLIIQNYCECYHCPMIHPQLAEIHNYLGGKNNLYSGPFLGGYMNFNSDKESITPSGKYCCPPIKGVKGRDLHRVYYYSLFPNMLLSLHPEYVMYHTVWPNGVDKCIVNCSWLFLEENANNHKNSIYEAIDFWDKTNKQDWEICEYSQLGINSKKYSPSPYSGQESLLAAFDEYYINQMDK
;
A
#
# COMPACT_ATOMS: atom_id res chain seq x y z
N ILE A 1 -15.52 7.04 2.75
CA ILE A 1 -16.47 5.90 2.68
C ILE A 1 -16.27 5.24 1.33
N VAL A 2 -15.87 3.97 1.28
CA VAL A 2 -15.83 3.18 0.04
C VAL A 2 -17.00 2.22 0.07
N LEU A 3 -17.82 2.23 -0.98
CA LEU A 3 -19.01 1.40 -1.12
C LEU A 3 -18.83 0.41 -2.26
N LYS A 4 -19.18 -0.85 -1.99
CA LYS A 4 -19.35 -1.87 -3.02
C LYS A 4 -20.85 -2.15 -3.16
N SER A 5 -21.39 -1.98 -4.36
CA SER A 5 -22.78 -2.33 -4.68
C SER A 5 -22.92 -3.81 -5.04
N ASN A 6 -24.16 -4.32 -5.05
CA ASN A 6 -24.47 -5.70 -5.46
C ASN A 6 -24.13 -6.02 -6.92
N LYS A 7 -23.90 -5.01 -7.77
CA LYS A 7 -23.47 -5.16 -9.17
C LYS A 7 -21.96 -4.96 -9.33
N ASP A 8 -21.19 -5.17 -8.26
CA ASP A 8 -19.74 -4.93 -8.17
C ASP A 8 -19.25 -3.52 -8.54
N LYS A 9 -20.16 -2.55 -8.67
CA LYS A 9 -19.78 -1.14 -8.86
C LYS A 9 -19.25 -0.58 -7.54
N ILE A 10 -18.06 0.00 -7.60
CA ILE A 10 -17.38 0.61 -6.45
C ILE A 10 -17.50 2.12 -6.54
N LYS A 11 -17.79 2.76 -5.41
CA LYS A 11 -17.88 4.22 -5.27
C LYS A 11 -17.13 4.66 -4.03
N ALA A 12 -16.64 5.90 -4.03
CA ALA A 12 -16.01 6.48 -2.87
C ALA A 12 -16.54 7.91 -2.64
N PHE A 13 -16.68 8.27 -1.36
CA PHE A 13 -17.12 9.59 -0.92
C PHE A 13 -16.29 10.04 0.27
N PHE A 14 -16.11 11.35 0.44
CA PHE A 14 -15.61 11.90 1.69
C PHE A 14 -16.58 11.53 2.83
N ASN A 15 -16.02 11.14 3.98
CA ASN A 15 -16.81 10.74 5.15
C ASN A 15 -17.24 11.97 5.97
N VAL A 16 -17.92 12.92 5.32
CA VAL A 16 -18.26 14.24 5.88
C VAL A 16 -19.68 14.60 5.44
N CYS A 17 -20.56 14.82 6.41
CA CYS A 17 -21.92 15.26 6.16
C CYS A 17 -21.92 16.70 5.62
N ARG A 18 -22.74 16.95 4.60
CA ARG A 18 -22.88 18.26 3.95
C ARG A 18 -23.62 19.31 4.78
N HIS A 19 -24.25 18.93 5.89
CA HIS A 19 -24.93 19.88 6.79
C HIS A 19 -23.93 20.65 7.65
N ARG A 20 -23.31 19.98 8.63
CA ARG A 20 -22.40 20.60 9.62
C ARG A 20 -21.06 19.86 9.75
N GLY A 21 -20.65 19.15 8.69
CA GLY A 21 -19.33 18.51 8.63
C GLY A 21 -19.17 17.25 9.48
N THR A 22 -20.24 16.72 10.08
CA THR A 22 -20.16 15.52 10.93
C THR A 22 -19.63 14.32 10.16
N ARG A 23 -18.69 13.59 10.75
CA ARG A 23 -18.28 12.27 10.27
C ARG A 23 -19.50 11.34 10.27
N ILE A 24 -19.78 10.69 9.13
CA ILE A 24 -20.98 9.88 8.96
C ILE A 24 -20.77 8.46 9.47
N CYS A 25 -19.67 7.82 9.06
CA CYS A 25 -19.32 6.45 9.46
C CYS A 25 -18.19 6.45 10.49
N ASN A 26 -18.46 5.92 11.67
CA ASN A 26 -17.44 5.72 12.71
C ASN A 26 -16.81 4.32 12.65
N SER A 27 -17.57 3.30 12.24
CA SER A 27 -17.03 1.96 11.98
C SER A 27 -16.15 1.93 10.75
N ASN A 28 -15.10 1.09 10.78
CA ASN A 28 -14.18 0.91 9.65
C ASN A 28 -14.81 0.09 8.50
N GLU A 29 -15.81 -0.73 8.82
CA GLU A 29 -16.55 -1.55 7.86
C GLU A 29 -18.01 -1.72 8.31
N GLY A 30 -18.86 -2.20 7.39
CA GLY A 30 -20.28 -2.43 7.65
C GLY A 30 -21.08 -2.59 6.37
N LYS A 31 -22.40 -2.69 6.51
CA LYS A 31 -23.35 -2.78 5.40
C LYS A 31 -24.40 -1.69 5.52
N PHE A 32 -24.70 -1.03 4.41
CA PHE A 32 -25.87 -0.17 4.28
C PHE A 32 -27.02 -0.97 3.67
N SER A 33 -28.22 -0.84 4.22
CA SER A 33 -29.41 -1.47 3.66
C SER A 33 -29.84 -0.76 2.37
N LYS A 34 -30.06 0.56 2.43
CA LYS A 34 -30.51 1.38 1.29
C LYS A 34 -29.93 2.80 1.27
N THR A 35 -29.58 3.35 2.43
CA THR A 35 -29.16 4.74 2.56
C THR A 35 -27.99 4.89 3.53
N ILE A 36 -27.33 6.03 3.46
CA ILE A 36 -26.26 6.47 4.35
C ILE A 36 -26.85 7.61 5.19
N GLN A 37 -27.00 7.41 6.49
CA GLN A 37 -27.61 8.41 7.37
C GLN A 37 -26.56 9.03 8.30
N CYS A 38 -26.51 10.35 8.32
CA CYS A 38 -25.68 11.11 9.25
C CYS A 38 -26.23 10.95 10.68
N PRO A 39 -25.41 10.56 11.66
CA PRO A 39 -25.87 10.28 13.03
C PRO A 39 -26.31 11.53 13.80
N TYR A 40 -25.93 12.73 13.34
CA TYR A 40 -26.23 13.96 14.08
C TYR A 40 -27.68 14.44 13.90
N HIS A 41 -28.10 14.77 12.67
CA HIS A 41 -29.44 15.34 12.38
C HIS A 41 -30.23 14.54 11.34
N GLY A 42 -29.86 13.28 11.08
CA GLY A 42 -30.62 12.41 10.19
C GLY A 42 -30.57 12.77 8.70
N TRP A 43 -29.67 13.66 8.25
CA TRP A 43 -29.44 13.88 6.82
C TRP A 43 -29.06 12.56 6.15
N THR A 44 -29.83 12.19 5.13
CA THR A 44 -29.84 10.85 4.55
C THR A 44 -29.52 10.92 3.07
N TYR A 45 -28.50 10.18 2.67
CA TYR A 45 -28.03 10.09 1.29
C TYR A 45 -28.36 8.71 0.72
N ASP A 46 -28.65 8.63 -0.59
CA ASP A 46 -28.69 7.34 -1.26
C ASP A 46 -27.27 6.75 -1.43
N LEU A 47 -27.15 5.52 -1.93
CA LEU A 47 -25.84 4.88 -2.18
C LEU A 47 -25.08 5.49 -3.37
N ASN A 48 -25.67 6.47 -4.06
CA ASN A 48 -25.01 7.28 -5.09
C ASN A 48 -24.50 8.62 -4.53
N GLY A 49 -24.74 8.91 -3.25
CA GLY A 49 -24.33 10.14 -2.58
C GLY A 49 -25.33 11.29 -2.75
N LYS A 50 -26.48 11.10 -3.41
CA LYS A 50 -27.50 12.14 -3.53
C LYS A 50 -28.22 12.33 -2.20
N LEU A 51 -28.38 13.57 -1.75
CA LEU A 51 -29.19 13.89 -0.57
C LEU A 51 -30.68 13.60 -0.87
N VAL A 52 -31.28 12.68 -0.12
CA VAL A 52 -32.68 12.26 -0.28
C VAL A 52 -33.55 12.67 0.91
N GLY A 53 -32.98 12.71 2.12
CA GLY A 53 -33.66 13.13 3.35
C GLY A 53 -32.88 14.21 4.09
N SER A 54 -33.58 15.26 4.53
CA SER A 54 -33.01 16.40 5.25
C SER A 54 -34.10 16.98 6.16
N PRO A 55 -34.28 16.43 7.37
CA PRO A 55 -35.40 16.80 8.24
C PRO A 55 -35.46 18.31 8.50
N HIS A 56 -36.66 18.89 8.44
CA HIS A 56 -36.97 20.31 8.73
C HIS A 56 -36.25 21.34 7.83
N MET A 57 -35.65 20.92 6.71
CA MET A 57 -34.99 21.85 5.79
C MET A 57 -35.96 22.58 4.86
N GLU A 58 -37.23 22.19 4.83
CA GLU A 58 -38.32 22.92 4.17
C GLU A 58 -38.56 24.32 4.77
N GLU A 59 -38.12 24.56 6.00
CA GLU A 59 -38.19 25.86 6.68
C GLU A 59 -37.00 26.77 6.34
N ALA A 60 -35.96 26.23 5.71
CA ALA A 60 -34.78 27.00 5.31
C ALA A 60 -35.01 27.68 3.97
N ASN A 61 -34.72 28.99 3.90
CA ASN A 61 -34.77 29.74 2.65
C ASN A 61 -33.79 29.18 1.62
N ASP A 62 -34.23 29.08 0.37
CA ASP A 62 -33.44 28.68 -0.79
C ASP A 62 -32.71 27.33 -0.67
N PHE A 63 -33.22 26.41 0.16
CA PHE A 63 -32.64 25.09 0.29
C PHE A 63 -33.04 24.16 -0.86
N ASN A 64 -32.06 23.72 -1.65
CA ASN A 64 -32.23 22.65 -2.62
C ASN A 64 -31.30 21.46 -2.32
N LYS A 65 -31.89 20.27 -2.16
CA LYS A 65 -31.14 19.03 -1.90
C LYS A 65 -30.08 18.73 -2.96
N SER A 66 -30.26 19.18 -4.20
CA SER A 66 -29.28 18.97 -5.28
C SER A 66 -27.92 19.60 -5.03
N ASP A 67 -27.85 20.61 -4.17
CA ASP A 67 -26.63 21.40 -3.96
C ASP A 67 -25.73 20.75 -2.88
N TYR A 68 -26.27 19.75 -2.18
CA TYR A 68 -25.64 19.09 -1.05
C TYR A 68 -25.46 17.56 -1.22
N PRO A 69 -24.96 17.03 -2.36
CA PRO A 69 -24.58 15.62 -2.46
C PRO A 69 -23.32 15.33 -1.64
N LEU A 70 -23.08 14.08 -1.25
CA LEU A 70 -21.77 13.70 -0.72
C LEU A 70 -20.67 14.03 -1.74
N PHE A 71 -19.54 14.54 -1.26
CA PHE A 71 -18.40 14.82 -2.12
C PHE A 71 -17.81 13.50 -2.66
N PRO A 72 -17.86 13.28 -3.98
CA PRO A 72 -17.35 12.04 -4.58
C PRO A 72 -15.82 12.03 -4.57
N ILE A 73 -15.25 10.84 -4.41
CA ILE A 73 -13.82 10.58 -4.57
C ILE A 73 -13.64 9.69 -5.79
N LYS A 74 -12.69 10.03 -6.66
CA LYS A 74 -12.37 9.21 -7.83
C LYS A 74 -11.75 7.91 -7.34
N ILE A 75 -12.27 6.78 -7.81
CA ILE A 75 -11.80 5.45 -7.42
C ILE A 75 -11.64 4.57 -8.66
N LYS A 76 -10.58 3.78 -8.69
CA LYS A 76 -10.28 2.82 -9.75
C LYS A 76 -9.79 1.51 -9.15
N GLN A 77 -10.15 0.41 -9.82
CA GLN A 77 -9.64 -0.91 -9.49
C GLN A 77 -8.48 -1.24 -10.42
N TRP A 78 -7.39 -1.77 -9.86
CA TRP A 78 -6.23 -2.24 -10.62
C TRP A 78 -5.72 -3.55 -10.03
N LYS A 79 -5.77 -4.63 -10.82
CA LYS A 79 -5.31 -5.98 -10.43
C LYS A 79 -5.77 -6.46 -9.03
N GLY A 80 -7.00 -6.11 -8.63
CA GLY A 80 -7.56 -6.47 -7.31
C GLY A 80 -7.45 -5.38 -6.25
N PHE A 81 -6.55 -4.40 -6.42
CA PHE A 81 -6.40 -3.25 -5.54
C PHE A 81 -7.38 -2.12 -5.87
N LEU A 82 -7.73 -1.32 -4.87
CA LEU A 82 -8.54 -0.11 -5.03
C LEU A 82 -7.69 1.13 -4.77
N PHE A 83 -7.58 1.99 -5.76
CA PHE A 83 -6.90 3.28 -5.67
C PHE A 83 -7.92 4.41 -5.64
N ILE A 84 -7.77 5.31 -4.67
CA ILE A 84 -8.53 6.56 -4.63
C ILE A 84 -7.63 7.72 -5.04
N ASN A 85 -8.23 8.75 -5.63
CA ASN A 85 -7.56 10.01 -5.89
C ASN A 85 -8.45 11.16 -5.39
N LEU A 86 -7.86 12.03 -4.57
CA LEU A 86 -8.55 13.17 -3.96
C LEU A 86 -8.60 14.39 -4.88
N ASN A 87 -7.80 14.40 -5.96
CA ASN A 87 -7.91 15.41 -7.01
C ASN A 87 -9.21 15.17 -7.80
N GLU A 88 -9.94 16.24 -8.12
CA GLU A 88 -11.17 16.19 -8.91
C GLU A 88 -10.92 15.72 -10.36
N ASN A 89 -9.75 16.07 -10.89
CA ASN A 89 -9.32 15.79 -12.27
C ASN A 89 -8.01 14.98 -12.28
N PRO A 90 -8.04 13.71 -11.80
CA PRO A 90 -6.82 12.91 -11.73
C PRO A 90 -6.37 12.46 -13.12
N SER A 91 -5.06 12.28 -13.28
CA SER A 91 -4.49 11.61 -14.45
C SER A 91 -5.07 10.22 -14.65
N ASN A 92 -5.07 9.73 -15.89
CA ASN A 92 -5.59 8.41 -16.21
C ASN A 92 -4.74 7.32 -15.54
N LEU A 93 -5.36 6.50 -14.69
CA LEU A 93 -4.67 5.44 -13.96
C LEU A 93 -4.05 4.39 -14.90
N ASN A 94 -4.71 4.03 -16.01
CA ASN A 94 -4.19 3.02 -16.94
C ASN A 94 -2.94 3.51 -17.67
N GLU A 95 -2.89 4.80 -18.00
CA GLU A 95 -1.70 5.42 -18.60
C GLU A 95 -0.57 5.51 -17.59
N THR A 96 -0.90 5.97 -16.37
CA THR A 96 0.07 6.07 -15.28
C THR A 96 0.69 4.71 -15.01
N PHE A 97 -0.11 3.66 -14.79
CA PHE A 97 0.33 2.30 -14.42
C PHE A 97 0.87 1.45 -15.57
N LYS A 98 0.92 1.98 -16.80
CA LYS A 98 1.42 1.26 -17.97
C LYS A 98 2.80 0.62 -17.76
N PRO A 99 3.80 1.28 -17.12
CA PRO A 99 5.14 0.70 -16.93
C PRO A 99 5.15 -0.59 -16.09
N ILE A 100 4.26 -0.69 -15.09
CA ILE A 100 4.24 -1.83 -14.16
C ILE A 100 3.20 -2.89 -14.55
N ASN A 101 2.24 -2.57 -15.41
CA ASN A 101 1.09 -3.42 -15.67
C ASN A 101 1.44 -4.82 -16.21
N ASN A 102 2.47 -4.92 -17.06
CA ASN A 102 2.89 -6.18 -17.68
C ASN A 102 3.85 -6.98 -16.78
N LEU A 103 4.60 -6.31 -15.91
CA LEU A 103 5.61 -6.95 -15.04
C LEU A 103 4.99 -7.91 -14.01
N LEU A 104 3.74 -7.65 -13.61
CA LEU A 104 3.08 -8.34 -12.51
C LEU A 104 2.10 -9.42 -12.97
N HIS A 105 2.02 -9.73 -14.27
CA HIS A 105 0.99 -10.63 -14.81
C HIS A 105 1.09 -12.04 -14.22
N SER A 106 2.30 -12.58 -14.05
CA SER A 106 2.56 -13.94 -13.57
C SER A 106 2.01 -14.23 -12.17
N TRP A 107 1.85 -13.21 -11.33
CA TRP A 107 1.35 -13.35 -9.95
C TRP A 107 -0.17 -13.37 -9.82
N GLU A 108 -0.89 -13.15 -10.91
CA GLU A 108 -2.36 -13.25 -10.95
C GLU A 108 -3.07 -12.50 -9.79
N LEU A 109 -2.56 -11.33 -9.38
CA LEU A 109 -2.91 -10.62 -8.14
C LEU A 109 -4.41 -10.56 -7.79
N LYS A 110 -5.28 -10.47 -8.81
CA LYS A 110 -6.73 -10.45 -8.67
C LYS A 110 -7.33 -11.72 -8.02
N ASN A 111 -6.60 -12.84 -8.07
CA ASN A 111 -7.02 -14.15 -7.58
C ASN A 111 -6.53 -14.41 -6.14
N LEU A 112 -5.70 -13.52 -5.59
CA LEU A 112 -5.15 -13.68 -4.24
C LEU A 112 -6.05 -13.02 -3.19
N CYS A 113 -6.09 -13.63 -2.01
CA CYS A 113 -6.87 -13.17 -0.86
C CYS A 113 -5.94 -12.70 0.25
N VAL A 114 -6.31 -11.62 0.95
CA VAL A 114 -5.57 -11.17 2.14
C VAL A 114 -5.80 -12.17 3.26
N ILE A 115 -4.73 -12.82 3.73
CA ILE A 115 -4.77 -13.85 4.78
C ILE A 115 -4.44 -13.27 6.14
N ASP A 116 -3.48 -12.35 6.20
CA ASP A 116 -3.14 -11.62 7.41
C ASP A 116 -2.81 -10.16 7.11
N LYS A 117 -2.97 -9.31 8.13
CA LYS A 117 -2.65 -7.90 8.10
C LYS A 117 -2.07 -7.45 9.43
N LYS A 118 -0.88 -6.87 9.37
CA LYS A 118 -0.22 -6.22 10.51
C LYS A 118 -0.22 -4.70 10.32
N ARG A 119 -0.39 -3.96 11.42
CA ARG A 119 -0.39 -2.49 11.44
C ARG A 119 0.67 -1.99 12.40
N TYR A 120 1.55 -1.14 11.90
CA TYR A 120 2.64 -0.53 12.65
C TYR A 120 2.43 0.99 12.73
N ALA A 121 2.61 1.56 13.91
CA ALA A 121 2.79 2.99 14.07
C ALA A 121 4.30 3.22 14.19
N VAL A 122 4.86 4.04 13.30
CA VAL A 122 6.31 4.27 13.22
C VAL A 122 6.56 5.75 13.43
N ASN A 123 7.49 6.08 14.33
CA ASN A 123 7.88 7.44 14.68
C ASN A 123 8.94 7.99 13.71
N CYS A 124 8.63 7.93 12.41
CA CYS A 124 9.44 8.55 11.38
C CYS A 124 8.58 9.19 10.30
N ASN A 125 9.17 10.09 9.52
CA ASN A 125 8.56 10.60 8.30
C ASN A 125 8.29 9.44 7.32
N TRP A 126 7.15 9.48 6.64
CA TRP A 126 6.74 8.43 5.69
C TRP A 126 7.76 8.20 4.56
N LYS A 127 8.53 9.23 4.16
CA LYS A 127 9.55 9.09 3.11
C LYS A 127 10.68 8.15 3.51
N LEU A 128 11.06 8.12 4.79
CA LEU A 128 12.11 7.24 5.29
C LEU A 128 11.74 5.76 5.11
N ILE A 129 10.45 5.42 5.27
CA ILE A 129 9.92 4.08 5.02
C ILE A 129 10.12 3.67 3.56
N ILE A 130 9.78 4.56 2.63
CA ILE A 130 9.88 4.28 1.19
C ILE A 130 11.36 4.19 0.78
N GLN A 131 12.19 5.09 1.27
CA GLN A 131 13.64 5.10 1.02
C GLN A 131 14.30 3.82 1.53
N ASN A 132 14.03 3.41 2.78
CA ASN A 132 14.53 2.17 3.37
C ASN A 132 14.14 0.93 2.54
N TYR A 133 12.89 0.87 2.05
CA TYR A 133 12.45 -0.25 1.21
C TYR A 133 13.16 -0.31 -0.17
N CYS A 134 13.61 0.83 -0.69
CA CYS A 134 14.16 0.93 -2.05
C CYS A 134 15.63 0.51 -2.15
N GLU A 135 16.25 0.04 -1.07
CA GLU A 135 17.62 -0.45 -1.03
C GLU A 135 17.75 -1.65 -0.08
N CYS A 136 18.89 -2.34 -0.16
CA CYS A 136 19.22 -3.44 0.75
C CYS A 136 20.65 -3.29 1.28
N TYR A 137 21.20 -2.08 1.21
CA TYR A 137 22.53 -1.75 1.71
C TYR A 137 22.62 -1.95 3.23
N HIS A 138 21.53 -1.69 3.97
CA HIS A 138 21.43 -1.99 5.40
C HIS A 138 21.28 -3.49 5.73
N CYS A 139 20.83 -4.31 4.79
CA CYS A 139 20.36 -5.68 5.04
C CYS A 139 21.35 -6.57 5.81
N PRO A 140 22.67 -6.59 5.48
CA PRO A 140 23.61 -7.44 6.20
C PRO A 140 23.74 -7.10 7.68
N MET A 141 23.51 -5.83 8.04
CA MET A 141 23.70 -5.33 9.40
C MET A 141 22.46 -5.56 10.27
N ILE A 142 21.26 -5.36 9.72
CA ILE A 142 20.02 -5.38 10.54
C ILE A 142 19.12 -6.58 10.26
N HIS A 143 19.31 -7.30 9.14
CA HIS A 143 18.53 -8.49 8.76
C HIS A 143 19.42 -9.70 8.49
N PRO A 144 20.13 -10.25 9.49
CA PRO A 144 21.02 -11.39 9.28
C PRO A 144 20.31 -12.59 8.62
N GLN A 145 19.06 -12.85 9.00
CA GLN A 145 18.26 -13.94 8.42
C GLN A 145 17.85 -13.68 6.96
N LEU A 146 17.61 -12.42 6.57
CA LEU A 146 17.28 -12.08 5.18
C LEU A 146 18.53 -12.13 4.29
N ALA A 147 19.68 -11.70 4.83
CA ALA A 147 20.97 -11.72 4.13
C ALA A 147 21.43 -13.16 3.78
N GLU A 148 20.98 -14.17 4.53
CA GLU A 148 21.18 -15.59 4.19
C GLU A 148 20.35 -16.04 2.97
N ILE A 149 19.25 -15.35 2.65
CA ILE A 149 18.31 -15.76 1.61
C ILE A 149 18.71 -15.19 0.24
N HIS A 150 19.15 -13.94 0.18
CA HIS A 150 19.63 -13.32 -1.04
C HIS A 150 20.78 -12.34 -0.76
N ASN A 151 21.74 -12.28 -1.68
CA ASN A 151 22.85 -11.35 -1.56
C ASN A 151 22.37 -9.89 -1.68
N TYR A 152 22.70 -9.05 -0.69
CA TYR A 152 22.32 -7.64 -0.65
C TYR A 152 22.81 -6.80 -1.84
N LEU A 153 23.92 -7.18 -2.48
CA LEU A 153 24.44 -6.56 -3.71
C LEU A 153 23.80 -7.13 -5.00
N GLY A 154 22.91 -8.12 -4.86
CA GLY A 154 22.29 -8.85 -5.96
C GLY A 154 21.13 -8.11 -6.63
N GLY A 155 20.77 -6.91 -6.16
CA GLY A 155 19.68 -6.10 -6.68
C GLY A 155 19.80 -5.80 -8.18
N LYS A 156 18.73 -6.08 -8.92
CA LYS A 156 18.58 -5.75 -10.34
C LYS A 156 17.30 -4.95 -10.54
N ASN A 157 17.46 -3.65 -10.70
CA ASN A 157 16.35 -2.75 -10.98
C ASN A 157 15.95 -2.86 -12.46
N ASN A 158 14.68 -2.63 -12.76
CA ASN A 158 14.14 -2.48 -14.12
C ASN A 158 13.26 -1.22 -14.25
N LEU A 159 12.94 -0.58 -13.13
CA LEU A 159 12.25 0.71 -13.04
C LEU A 159 13.12 1.67 -12.21
N TYR A 160 13.53 2.77 -12.84
CA TYR A 160 14.57 3.66 -12.31
C TYR A 160 14.14 5.12 -12.16
N SER A 161 12.93 5.47 -12.59
CA SER A 161 12.44 6.85 -12.60
C SER A 161 10.91 6.87 -12.67
N GLY A 162 10.32 7.99 -12.23
CA GLY A 162 8.87 8.17 -12.29
C GLY A 162 8.15 7.60 -11.06
N PRO A 163 6.83 7.36 -11.16
CA PRO A 163 6.02 6.93 -10.02
C PRO A 163 6.26 5.47 -9.59
N PHE A 164 7.07 4.71 -10.33
CA PHE A 164 7.37 3.32 -10.03
C PHE A 164 8.87 3.09 -10.05
N LEU A 165 9.37 2.47 -9.00
CA LEU A 165 10.79 2.17 -8.81
C LEU A 165 10.93 0.73 -8.34
N GLY A 166 12.01 0.06 -8.73
CA GLY A 166 12.34 -1.27 -8.21
C GLY A 166 12.77 -2.27 -9.26
N GLY A 167 12.66 -3.55 -8.90
CA GLY A 167 13.08 -4.69 -9.70
C GLY A 167 13.09 -5.98 -8.92
N TYR A 168 14.18 -6.75 -8.99
CA TYR A 168 14.27 -8.07 -8.38
C TYR A 168 15.61 -8.39 -7.74
N MET A 169 15.59 -9.41 -6.89
CA MET A 169 16.78 -10.07 -6.34
C MET A 169 16.66 -11.56 -6.60
N ASN A 170 17.76 -12.21 -6.97
CA ASN A 170 17.78 -13.67 -7.06
C ASN A 170 18.02 -14.25 -5.67
N PHE A 171 17.38 -15.38 -5.38
CA PHE A 171 17.70 -16.16 -4.20
C PHE A 171 19.10 -16.77 -4.30
N ASN A 172 19.74 -17.01 -3.15
CA ASN A 172 20.95 -17.82 -3.06
C ASN A 172 20.64 -19.25 -3.55
N SER A 173 21.67 -19.97 -4.02
CA SER A 173 21.49 -21.23 -4.77
C SER A 173 20.74 -22.34 -4.03
N ASP A 174 20.75 -22.33 -2.69
CA ASP A 174 20.07 -23.31 -1.82
C ASP A 174 18.65 -22.85 -1.39
N LYS A 175 18.24 -21.64 -1.80
CA LYS A 175 17.01 -20.96 -1.37
C LYS A 175 16.00 -20.87 -2.52
N GLU A 176 14.74 -20.92 -2.16
CA GLU A 176 13.56 -20.91 -3.05
C GLU A 176 12.59 -19.79 -2.69
N SER A 177 12.59 -19.31 -1.44
CA SER A 177 11.69 -18.28 -0.98
C SER A 177 12.23 -17.51 0.23
N ILE A 178 11.49 -16.49 0.65
CA ILE A 178 11.73 -15.74 1.88
C ILE A 178 10.86 -16.34 2.98
N THR A 179 11.45 -17.30 3.69
CA THR A 179 10.89 -18.03 4.83
C THR A 179 12.05 -18.39 5.77
N PRO A 180 11.79 -18.80 7.03
CA PRO A 180 12.86 -19.21 7.93
C PRO A 180 13.72 -20.37 7.39
N SER A 181 13.13 -21.30 6.65
CA SER A 181 13.85 -22.43 6.03
C SER A 181 14.51 -22.07 4.69
N GLY A 182 14.13 -20.94 4.09
CA GLY A 182 14.47 -20.58 2.71
C GLY A 182 13.75 -21.42 1.67
N LYS A 183 12.80 -22.28 2.06
CA LYS A 183 11.97 -23.10 1.16
C LYS A 183 10.59 -22.51 1.00
N TYR A 184 9.88 -22.94 -0.04
CA TYR A 184 8.48 -22.56 -0.23
C TYR A 184 7.63 -22.88 1.00
N CYS A 185 6.85 -21.90 1.47
CA CYS A 185 5.81 -22.10 2.48
C CYS A 185 4.54 -22.76 1.92
N CYS A 186 4.31 -22.71 0.61
CA CYS A 186 3.19 -23.36 -0.07
C CYS A 186 3.47 -23.53 -1.58
N PRO A 187 2.66 -24.27 -2.35
CA PRO A 187 2.85 -24.36 -3.80
C PRO A 187 2.90 -22.97 -4.47
N PRO A 188 3.88 -22.69 -5.37
CA PRO A 188 3.96 -21.43 -6.09
C PRO A 188 2.69 -21.08 -6.86
N ILE A 189 2.46 -19.78 -7.09
CA ILE A 189 1.36 -19.30 -7.91
C ILE A 189 1.55 -19.83 -9.34
N LYS A 190 0.52 -20.44 -9.92
CA LYS A 190 0.57 -21.18 -11.21
C LYS A 190 1.17 -20.37 -12.37
N GLY A 191 0.95 -19.06 -12.40
CA GLY A 191 1.48 -18.16 -13.41
C GLY A 191 2.98 -17.87 -13.27
N VAL A 192 3.56 -18.06 -12.09
CA VAL A 192 4.99 -17.86 -11.81
C VAL A 192 5.79 -19.07 -12.29
N LYS A 193 6.71 -18.85 -13.23
CA LYS A 193 7.45 -19.92 -13.92
C LYS A 193 8.89 -19.51 -14.24
N GLY A 194 9.72 -20.51 -14.55
CA GLY A 194 11.07 -20.29 -15.03
C GLY A 194 11.91 -19.49 -14.03
N ARG A 195 12.52 -18.38 -14.48
CA ARG A 195 13.40 -17.57 -13.61
C ARG A 195 12.65 -16.91 -12.45
N ASP A 196 11.34 -16.68 -12.58
CA ASP A 196 10.55 -16.03 -11.54
C ASP A 196 10.36 -16.90 -10.30
N LEU A 197 10.55 -18.22 -10.42
CA LEU A 197 10.59 -19.14 -9.28
C LEU A 197 11.85 -18.95 -8.40
N HIS A 198 12.88 -18.28 -8.92
CA HIS A 198 14.16 -18.09 -8.22
C HIS A 198 14.41 -16.63 -7.84
N ARG A 199 13.35 -15.82 -7.77
CA ARG A 199 13.42 -14.38 -7.55
C ARG A 199 12.35 -13.90 -6.60
N VAL A 200 12.69 -12.84 -5.89
CA VAL A 200 11.73 -11.93 -5.25
C VAL A 200 11.79 -10.60 -5.98
N TYR A 201 10.63 -9.97 -6.18
CA TYR A 201 10.52 -8.65 -6.78
C TYR A 201 10.09 -7.63 -5.73
N TYR A 202 10.65 -6.43 -5.78
CA TYR A 202 10.33 -5.32 -4.90
C TYR A 202 10.03 -4.08 -5.73
N TYR A 203 8.84 -3.49 -5.54
CA TYR A 203 8.41 -2.30 -6.28
C TYR A 203 7.81 -1.27 -5.34
N SER A 204 8.35 -0.04 -5.38
CA SER A 204 7.71 1.14 -4.81
C SER A 204 6.76 1.76 -5.82
N LEU A 205 5.51 1.97 -5.42
CA LEU A 205 4.44 2.61 -6.16
C LEU A 205 4.10 3.91 -5.44
N PHE A 206 4.55 5.03 -6.01
CA PHE A 206 4.31 6.35 -5.48
C PHE A 206 2.79 6.66 -5.39
N PRO A 207 2.32 7.32 -4.32
CA PRO A 207 3.12 7.84 -3.21
C PRO A 207 3.44 6.82 -2.13
N ASN A 208 2.61 5.79 -1.94
CA ASN A 208 2.56 5.16 -0.63
C ASN A 208 2.30 3.65 -0.61
N MET A 209 2.57 2.94 -1.70
CA MET A 209 2.44 1.48 -1.74
C MET A 209 3.78 0.83 -2.05
N LEU A 210 4.10 -0.22 -1.30
CA LEU A 210 5.27 -1.07 -1.55
C LEU A 210 4.75 -2.46 -1.89
N LEU A 211 5.28 -3.11 -2.92
CA LEU A 211 4.78 -4.37 -3.44
C LEU A 211 5.92 -5.37 -3.62
N SER A 212 5.89 -6.42 -2.80
CA SER A 212 6.86 -7.51 -2.80
C SER A 212 6.23 -8.79 -3.37
N LEU A 213 6.79 -9.32 -4.45
CA LEU A 213 6.27 -10.50 -5.14
C LEU A 213 7.20 -11.69 -4.91
N HIS A 214 6.68 -12.70 -4.23
CA HIS A 214 7.37 -13.98 -4.01
C HIS A 214 6.74 -15.04 -4.90
N PRO A 215 7.42 -16.17 -5.16
CA PRO A 215 6.86 -17.19 -6.05
C PRO A 215 5.49 -17.72 -5.62
N GLU A 216 5.21 -17.75 -4.32
CA GLU A 216 4.03 -18.40 -3.74
C GLU A 216 3.05 -17.44 -3.03
N TYR A 217 3.48 -16.20 -2.75
CA TYR A 217 2.68 -15.18 -2.09
C TYR A 217 3.05 -13.78 -2.53
N VAL A 218 2.19 -12.82 -2.21
CA VAL A 218 2.45 -11.40 -2.42
C VAL A 218 2.31 -10.69 -1.10
N MET A 219 3.27 -9.84 -0.78
CA MET A 219 3.23 -8.94 0.37
C MET A 219 3.12 -7.51 -0.15
N TYR A 220 2.25 -6.69 0.44
CA TYR A 220 2.25 -5.26 0.14
C TYR A 220 2.13 -4.44 1.41
N HIS A 221 2.73 -3.25 1.36
CA HIS A 221 2.60 -2.24 2.39
C HIS A 221 1.84 -1.03 1.87
N THR A 222 1.11 -0.36 2.76
CA THR A 222 0.68 1.02 2.54
C THR A 222 1.20 1.91 3.65
N VAL A 223 1.77 3.06 3.29
CA VAL A 223 2.42 4.00 4.22
C VAL A 223 1.57 5.26 4.33
N TRP A 224 0.95 5.50 5.47
CA TRP A 224 0.05 6.64 5.65
C TRP A 224 0.71 7.69 6.55
N PRO A 225 1.00 8.91 6.04
CA PRO A 225 1.54 9.97 6.88
C PRO A 225 0.56 10.30 8.01
N ASN A 226 1.09 10.50 9.22
CA ASN A 226 0.34 10.84 10.43
C ASN A 226 1.04 11.96 11.22
N GLY A 227 1.54 12.95 10.50
CA GLY A 227 2.41 14.00 11.02
C GLY A 227 3.66 14.16 10.16
N VAL A 228 4.55 15.05 10.59
CA VAL A 228 5.83 15.30 9.91
C VAL A 228 6.90 14.27 10.25
N ASP A 229 6.73 13.55 11.35
CA ASP A 229 7.69 12.61 11.96
C ASP A 229 7.01 11.31 12.39
N LYS A 230 5.81 11.03 11.88
CA LYS A 230 5.01 9.84 12.21
C LYS A 230 4.30 9.32 10.98
N CYS A 231 4.20 8.00 10.87
CA CYS A 231 3.37 7.35 9.86
C CYS A 231 2.77 6.04 10.37
N ILE A 232 1.73 5.56 9.68
CA ILE A 232 1.14 4.24 9.89
C ILE A 232 1.47 3.37 8.69
N VAL A 233 2.18 2.27 8.93
CA VAL A 233 2.44 1.25 7.91
C VAL A 233 1.47 0.09 8.10
N ASN A 234 0.69 -0.23 7.08
CA ASN A 234 -0.08 -1.48 7.05
C ASN A 234 0.60 -2.46 6.12
N CYS A 235 0.92 -3.67 6.59
CA CYS A 235 1.45 -4.77 5.79
C CYS A 235 0.39 -5.86 5.65
N SER A 236 0.22 -6.39 4.46
CA SER A 236 -0.75 -7.44 4.16
C SER A 236 -0.10 -8.53 3.33
N TRP A 237 -0.42 -9.78 3.64
CA TRP A 237 0.05 -10.96 2.92
C TRP A 237 -1.11 -11.61 2.19
N LEU A 238 -0.89 -11.87 0.91
CA LEU A 238 -1.86 -12.40 -0.02
C LEU A 238 -1.42 -13.77 -0.52
N PHE A 239 -2.32 -14.73 -0.43
CA PHE A 239 -2.14 -16.09 -0.92
C PHE A 239 -3.34 -16.51 -1.76
N LEU A 240 -3.18 -17.57 -2.54
CA LEU A 240 -4.33 -18.31 -3.06
C LEU A 240 -5.12 -18.89 -1.88
N GLU A 241 -6.45 -18.81 -1.93
CA GLU A 241 -7.33 -19.28 -0.86
C GLU A 241 -7.09 -20.76 -0.53
N GLU A 242 -6.89 -21.60 -1.55
CA GLU A 242 -6.54 -23.01 -1.39
C GLU A 242 -5.24 -23.21 -0.60
N ASN A 243 -4.19 -22.44 -0.92
CA ASN A 243 -2.93 -22.50 -0.20
C ASN A 243 -3.10 -22.08 1.25
N ALA A 244 -3.89 -21.03 1.50
CA ALA A 244 -4.16 -20.54 2.84
C ALA A 244 -4.86 -21.58 3.72
N ASN A 245 -5.74 -22.38 3.12
CA ASN A 245 -6.47 -23.44 3.80
C ASN A 245 -5.61 -24.69 4.05
N ASN A 246 -4.77 -25.07 3.09
CA ASN A 246 -4.02 -26.33 3.12
C ASN A 246 -2.63 -26.22 3.78
N HIS A 247 -2.06 -25.02 3.86
CA HIS A 247 -0.68 -24.79 4.30
C HIS A 247 -0.58 -23.77 5.44
N LYS A 248 -1.61 -23.70 6.30
CA LYS A 248 -1.74 -22.65 7.32
C LYS A 248 -0.51 -22.47 8.21
N ASN A 249 0.15 -23.54 8.66
CA ASN A 249 1.30 -23.36 9.56
C ASN A 249 2.50 -22.74 8.83
N SER A 250 2.84 -23.24 7.65
CA SER A 250 4.00 -22.78 6.89
C SER A 250 3.82 -21.38 6.32
N ILE A 251 2.60 -20.97 5.91
CA ILE A 251 2.38 -19.57 5.48
C ILE A 251 2.58 -18.58 6.63
N TYR A 252 2.24 -18.96 7.86
CA TYR A 252 2.44 -18.09 9.03
C TYR A 252 3.93 -17.99 9.42
N GLU A 253 4.74 -19.00 9.15
CA GLU A 253 6.21 -18.88 9.28
C GLU A 253 6.77 -17.81 8.33
N ALA A 254 6.26 -17.71 7.10
CA ALA A 254 6.64 -16.66 6.15
C ALA A 254 6.17 -15.27 6.61
N ILE A 255 4.94 -15.18 7.14
CA ILE A 255 4.38 -13.93 7.69
C ILE A 255 5.20 -13.46 8.89
N ASP A 256 5.54 -14.35 9.82
CA ASP A 256 6.28 -13.99 11.02
C ASP A 256 7.74 -13.65 10.73
N PHE A 257 8.35 -14.29 9.73
CA PHE A 257 9.66 -13.87 9.20
C PHE A 257 9.61 -12.40 8.77
N TRP A 258 8.64 -12.02 7.93
CA TRP A 258 8.51 -10.65 7.46
C TRP A 258 8.07 -9.66 8.54
N ASP A 259 7.22 -10.06 9.49
CA ASP A 259 6.88 -9.21 10.64
C ASP A 259 8.14 -8.84 11.45
N LYS A 260 9.04 -9.80 11.67
CA LYS A 260 10.33 -9.55 12.31
C LYS A 260 11.18 -8.59 11.50
N THR A 261 11.37 -8.83 10.20
CA THR A 261 12.13 -7.94 9.30
C THR A 261 11.56 -6.53 9.29
N ASN A 262 10.25 -6.38 9.12
CA ASN A 262 9.56 -5.08 9.15
C ASN A 262 9.81 -4.32 10.47
N LYS A 263 9.76 -5.01 11.62
CA LYS A 263 10.03 -4.36 12.92
C LYS A 263 11.47 -3.85 13.03
N GLN A 264 12.44 -4.58 12.45
CA GLN A 264 13.83 -4.13 12.37
C GLN A 264 13.97 -2.90 11.47
N ASP A 265 13.27 -2.87 10.32
CA ASP A 265 13.22 -1.70 9.42
C ASP A 265 12.63 -0.47 10.12
N TRP A 266 11.54 -0.64 10.87
CA TRP A 266 10.88 0.47 11.56
C TRP A 266 11.77 1.04 12.65
N GLU A 267 12.46 0.20 13.40
CA GLU A 267 13.41 0.63 14.42
C GLU A 267 14.53 1.50 13.82
N ILE A 268 15.16 1.07 12.72
CA ILE A 268 16.23 1.87 12.09
C ILE A 268 15.69 3.17 11.46
N CYS A 269 14.47 3.16 10.93
CA CYS A 269 13.81 4.37 10.43
C CYS A 269 13.54 5.39 11.56
N GLU A 270 13.16 4.93 12.75
CA GLU A 270 12.96 5.78 13.93
C GLU A 270 14.29 6.38 14.41
N TYR A 271 15.38 5.59 14.45
CA TYR A 271 16.71 6.12 14.75
C TYR A 271 17.17 7.15 13.71
N SER A 272 16.90 6.90 12.43
CA SER A 272 17.20 7.86 11.36
C SER A 272 16.43 9.17 11.55
N GLN A 273 15.14 9.12 11.91
CA GLN A 273 14.36 10.31 12.22
C GLN A 273 14.94 11.11 13.39
N LEU A 274 15.35 10.43 14.47
CA LEU A 274 15.99 11.07 15.62
C LEU A 274 17.30 11.75 15.22
N GLY A 275 18.11 11.10 14.37
CA GLY A 275 19.34 11.67 13.83
C GLY A 275 19.10 12.91 12.96
N ILE A 276 18.14 12.85 12.04
CA ILE A 276 17.77 13.95 11.14
C ILE A 276 17.26 15.17 11.91
N ASN A 277 16.62 14.97 13.07
CA ASN A 277 16.16 16.07 13.93
C ASN A 277 17.30 16.86 14.60
N SER A 278 18.54 16.33 14.57
CA SER A 278 19.70 17.03 15.11
C SER A 278 20.04 18.26 14.27
N LYS A 279 20.31 19.40 14.94
CA LYS A 279 20.83 20.60 14.27
C LYS A 279 22.19 20.41 13.60
N LYS A 280 22.88 19.30 13.90
CA LYS A 280 24.17 18.94 13.30
C LYS A 280 24.03 18.07 12.05
N TYR A 281 22.83 17.56 11.77
CA TYR A 281 22.60 16.78 10.58
C TYR A 281 22.67 17.67 9.33
N SER A 282 23.38 17.18 8.32
CA SER A 282 23.37 17.69 6.96
C SER A 282 23.35 16.49 6.01
N PRO A 283 22.55 16.51 4.94
CA PRO A 283 22.46 15.39 4.01
C PRO A 283 23.82 15.10 3.39
N SER A 284 24.11 13.81 3.22
CA SER A 284 25.32 13.31 2.54
C SER A 284 24.93 12.58 1.26
N PRO A 285 25.85 12.42 0.30
CA PRO A 285 25.56 11.73 -0.94
C PRO A 285 25.10 10.29 -0.73
N TYR A 286 24.18 9.84 -1.58
CA TYR A 286 23.80 8.43 -1.69
C TYR A 286 24.94 7.58 -2.28
N SER A 287 25.04 6.34 -1.81
CA SER A 287 25.85 5.28 -2.41
C SER A 287 25.33 4.90 -3.79
N GLY A 288 26.18 4.28 -4.62
CA GLY A 288 25.74 3.64 -5.86
C GLY A 288 24.73 2.50 -5.63
N GLN A 289 24.65 1.95 -4.42
CA GLN A 289 23.63 0.96 -4.02
C GLN A 289 22.27 1.58 -3.67
N GLU A 290 22.19 2.91 -3.57
CA GLU A 290 21.01 3.66 -3.12
C GLU A 290 20.41 4.49 -4.27
N SER A 291 20.67 4.11 -5.53
CA SER A 291 20.25 4.88 -6.71
C SER A 291 18.72 5.11 -6.78
N LEU A 292 17.92 4.19 -6.24
CA LEU A 292 16.47 4.34 -6.21
C LEU A 292 16.01 5.39 -5.18
N LEU A 293 16.80 5.70 -4.15
CA LEU A 293 16.48 6.76 -3.19
C LEU A 293 16.61 8.12 -3.88
N ALA A 294 17.69 8.32 -4.63
CA ALA A 294 17.87 9.51 -5.46
C ALA A 294 16.72 9.68 -6.47
N ALA A 295 16.32 8.60 -7.15
CA ALA A 295 15.20 8.63 -8.10
C ALA A 295 13.86 8.94 -7.41
N PHE A 296 13.64 8.42 -6.21
CA PHE A 296 12.44 8.73 -5.41
C PHE A 296 12.40 10.21 -5.02
N ASP A 297 13.51 10.75 -4.52
CA ASP A 297 13.62 12.15 -4.11
C ASP A 297 13.43 13.10 -5.30
N GLU A 298 14.06 12.82 -6.43
CA GLU A 298 13.87 13.59 -7.66
C GLU A 298 12.41 13.58 -8.12
N TYR A 299 11.77 12.41 -8.11
CA TYR A 299 10.36 12.31 -8.47
C TYR A 299 9.46 13.06 -7.49
N TYR A 300 9.73 12.94 -6.18
CA TYR A 300 8.98 13.62 -5.13
C TYR A 300 9.07 15.14 -5.26
N ILE A 301 10.27 15.70 -5.43
CA ILE A 301 10.48 17.15 -5.62
C ILE A 301 9.69 17.63 -6.87
N ASN A 302 9.80 16.90 -7.98
CA ASN A 302 9.05 17.21 -9.20
C ASN A 302 7.52 17.17 -9.05
N GLN A 303 6.97 16.43 -8.07
CA GLN A 303 5.54 16.48 -7.76
C GLN A 303 5.17 17.63 -6.82
N MET A 304 6.10 18.11 -5.99
CA MET A 304 5.88 19.24 -5.09
C MET A 304 5.88 20.58 -5.82
N ASP A 305 6.59 20.67 -6.94
CA ASP A 305 6.68 21.87 -7.77
C ASP A 305 5.50 22.05 -8.75
N LYS A 306 4.51 21.16 -8.73
CA LYS A 306 3.31 21.18 -9.58
C LYS A 306 2.05 21.54 -8.81
#